data_AF-A0A355F379-F1
#
_entry.id   AF-A0A355F379-F1
#
_cell.length_a   1.000
_cell.length_b   1.000
_cell.length_c   1.000
_cell.angle_alpha   90.00
_cell.angle_beta   90.00
_cell.angle_gamma   90.00
#
_symmetry.space_group_name_H-M   'P 1'
#
loop_
_entity.id
_entity.type
_entity.pdbx_description
1 polymer ?
#
loop_
_entity_poly.entity_id
_entity_poly.type
_entity_poly.pdbx_seq_one_letter_code
_entity_poly.pdbx_strand_id
1 'polypeptide(L)'
;EVQAEGPWLLAGWSDGAVIAYEMARQTESPGGAPSLVALLDPPAPPKGCGVDVTTLLLGFATLAGGYSEQKREAVRALLEGLDVEAGLDLLIELAQADGELPADVGRSWMRERFDLHRRTSIAVETYVPRPYGGSVILVRADASLAAGAADLAAGWGSLARIDAHLVPGANHFSLLQPPVLDRWVEHLKSSLAAFEGKS
;
A
#
# COMPACT_ATOMS: atom_id res chain seq x y z
N GLU A 1 -9.28 21.01 -11.13
CA GLU A 1 -8.37 22.09 -10.75
C GLU A 1 -7.23 21.54 -9.92
N VAL A 2 -6.10 22.25 -9.85
CA VAL A 2 -4.95 21.92 -9.00
C VAL A 2 -4.83 23.02 -7.94
N GLN A 3 -4.70 22.64 -6.67
CA GLN A 3 -4.61 23.57 -5.53
C GLN A 3 -3.15 23.92 -5.23
N ALA A 4 -2.78 25.18 -5.41
CA ALA A 4 -1.40 25.66 -5.24
C ALA A 4 -0.97 25.83 -3.77
N GLU A 5 -1.90 26.16 -2.88
CA GLU A 5 -1.65 26.43 -1.46
C GLU A 5 -2.51 25.53 -0.58
N GLY A 6 -1.93 25.04 0.52
CA GLY A 6 -2.61 24.14 1.45
C GLY A 6 -3.62 24.83 2.39
N PRO A 7 -4.20 24.08 3.35
CA PRO A 7 -3.98 22.66 3.59
C PRO A 7 -4.54 21.80 2.45
N TRP A 8 -3.88 20.69 2.15
CA TRP A 8 -4.29 19.76 1.10
C TRP A 8 -5.07 18.58 1.67
N LEU A 9 -5.88 17.96 0.81
CA LEU A 9 -6.45 16.64 1.03
C LEU A 9 -5.62 15.64 0.23
N LEU A 10 -4.81 14.84 0.93
CA LEU A 10 -3.94 13.84 0.32
C LEU A 10 -4.47 12.45 0.63
N ALA A 11 -4.38 11.54 -0.34
CA ALA A 11 -4.73 10.15 -0.14
C ALA A 11 -3.78 9.26 -0.92
N GLY A 12 -3.54 8.07 -0.39
CA GLY A 12 -2.77 7.05 -1.08
C GLY A 12 -3.18 5.67 -0.65
N TRP A 13 -3.11 4.72 -1.59
CA TRP A 13 -3.35 3.31 -1.33
C TRP A 13 -2.04 2.53 -1.38
N SER A 14 -1.88 1.55 -0.49
CA SER A 14 -0.69 0.70 -0.44
C SER A 14 0.58 1.54 -0.30
N ASP A 15 1.62 1.28 -1.09
CA ASP A 15 2.83 2.11 -1.20
C ASP A 15 2.55 3.60 -1.44
N GLY A 16 1.49 3.91 -2.20
CA GLY A 16 1.06 5.30 -2.44
C GLY A 16 0.65 6.02 -1.16
N ALA A 17 0.21 5.30 -0.13
CA ALA A 17 -0.11 5.86 1.17
C ALA A 17 1.16 6.39 1.88
N VAL A 18 2.27 5.66 1.78
CA VAL A 18 3.57 6.11 2.32
C VAL A 18 4.02 7.41 1.65
N ILE A 19 3.83 7.49 0.33
CA ILE A 19 4.11 8.71 -0.44
C ILE A 19 3.19 9.87 0.00
N ALA A 20 1.88 9.64 0.11
CA ALA A 20 0.92 10.65 0.55
C ALA A 20 1.22 11.17 1.97
N TYR A 21 1.65 10.28 2.87
CA TYR A 21 2.11 10.63 4.21
C TYR A 21 3.32 11.56 4.16
N GLU A 22 4.36 11.19 3.39
CA GLU A 22 5.56 12.03 3.31
C GLU A 22 5.30 13.36 2.61
N MET A 23 4.42 13.41 1.61
CA MET A 23 3.97 14.66 0.99
C MET A 23 3.33 15.60 2.01
N ALA A 24 2.47 15.07 2.89
CA ALA A 24 1.85 15.87 3.95
C ALA A 24 2.87 16.36 4.98
N ARG A 25 3.80 15.49 5.36
CA ARG A 25 4.88 15.83 6.30
C ARG A 25 5.79 16.92 5.72
N GLN A 26 6.19 16.81 4.46
CA GLN A 26 7.04 17.82 3.81
C GLN A 26 6.37 19.19 3.69
N THR A 27 5.05 19.22 3.53
CA THR A 27 4.28 20.45 3.42
C THR A 27 3.83 21.03 4.76
N GLU A 28 4.09 20.33 5.87
CA GLU A 28 3.87 20.85 7.22
C GLU A 28 4.76 22.08 7.49
N SER A 29 4.12 23.23 7.71
CA SER A 29 4.80 24.48 8.03
C SER A 29 4.56 24.88 9.49
N PRO A 30 5.57 25.43 10.19
CA PRO A 30 5.38 25.93 11.55
C PRO A 30 4.26 26.99 11.61
N GLY A 31 3.21 26.72 12.40
CA GLY A 31 2.07 27.62 12.57
C GLY A 31 1.01 27.55 11.46
N GLY A 32 1.21 26.73 10.43
CA GLY A 32 0.20 26.44 9.40
C GLY A 32 -0.75 25.30 9.81
N ALA A 33 -1.94 25.27 9.21
CA ALA A 33 -2.86 24.14 9.37
C ALA A 33 -2.29 22.90 8.67
N PRO A 34 -2.20 21.74 9.33
CA PRO A 34 -1.71 20.51 8.71
C PRO A 34 -2.72 20.00 7.67
N SER A 35 -2.20 19.42 6.60
CA SER A 35 -3.01 18.71 5.59
C SER A 35 -3.71 17.48 6.19
N LEU A 36 -4.88 17.13 5.66
CA LEU A 36 -5.49 15.85 5.99
C LEU A 36 -4.92 14.76 5.07
N VAL A 37 -4.60 13.60 5.65
CA VAL A 37 -4.10 12.44 4.89
C VAL A 37 -4.98 11.23 5.12
N ALA A 38 -5.43 10.59 4.05
CA ALA A 38 -6.07 9.29 4.09
C ALA A 38 -5.11 8.20 3.58
N LEU A 39 -4.75 7.28 4.46
CA LEU A 39 -3.95 6.10 4.14
C LEU A 39 -4.88 4.91 3.94
N LEU A 40 -4.94 4.39 2.72
CA LEU A 40 -5.80 3.27 2.35
C LEU A 40 -4.96 1.99 2.34
N ASP A 41 -5.15 1.16 3.36
CA ASP A 41 -4.45 -0.09 3.59
C ASP A 41 -2.93 -0.03 3.37
N PRO A 42 -2.20 0.93 4.00
CA PRO A 42 -0.75 1.03 3.84
C PRO A 42 -0.03 -0.22 4.40
N PRO A 43 1.20 -0.52 3.97
CA PRO A 43 2.07 -1.39 4.75
C PRO A 43 2.32 -0.81 6.17
N ALA A 44 2.93 -1.60 7.05
CA ALA A 44 3.48 -1.04 8.29
C ALA A 44 4.49 0.07 7.95
N PRO A 45 4.71 1.08 8.83
CA PRO A 45 5.68 2.11 8.56
C PRO A 45 7.05 1.51 8.23
N PRO A 46 7.65 1.89 7.08
CA PRO A 46 8.94 1.36 6.69
C PRO A 46 10.00 1.61 7.76
N LYS A 47 10.91 0.65 7.92
CA LYS A 47 11.95 0.70 8.96
C LYS A 47 13.31 1.14 8.41
N GLY A 48 13.36 1.57 7.15
CA GLY A 48 14.61 1.87 6.46
C GLY A 48 15.45 0.63 6.14
N CYS A 49 14.83 -0.55 6.08
CA CYS A 49 15.52 -1.78 5.73
C CYS A 49 15.52 -2.02 4.22
N GLY A 50 16.58 -2.65 3.71
CA GLY A 50 16.59 -3.15 2.34
C GLY A 50 15.59 -4.30 2.19
N VAL A 51 15.09 -4.48 0.97
CA VAL A 51 14.22 -5.61 0.59
C VAL A 51 15.01 -6.60 -0.25
N ASP A 52 14.88 -7.88 0.05
CA ASP A 52 15.56 -8.95 -0.68
C ASP A 52 14.86 -9.27 -2.01
N VAL A 53 15.57 -9.97 -2.90
CA VAL A 53 15.09 -10.29 -4.26
C VAL A 53 13.85 -11.20 -4.24
N THR A 54 13.80 -12.19 -3.34
CA THR A 54 12.63 -13.08 -3.18
C THR A 54 11.39 -12.26 -2.84
N THR A 55 11.51 -11.33 -1.88
CA THR A 55 10.41 -10.47 -1.45
C THR A 55 9.95 -9.52 -2.55
N LEU A 56 10.88 -8.96 -3.34
CA LEU A 56 10.56 -8.15 -4.52
C LEU A 56 9.79 -8.94 -5.60
N LEU A 57 10.27 -10.15 -5.92
CA LEU A 57 9.62 -11.00 -6.92
C LEU A 57 8.23 -11.45 -6.47
N LEU A 58 8.10 -11.85 -5.20
CA LEU A 58 6.82 -12.24 -4.62
C LEU A 58 5.83 -11.07 -4.57
N GLY A 59 6.30 -9.87 -4.18
CA GLY A 59 5.50 -8.64 -4.21
C GLY A 59 4.95 -8.37 -5.60
N PHE A 60 5.83 -8.44 -6.61
CA PHE A 60 5.46 -8.27 -8.02
C PHE A 60 4.39 -9.28 -8.48
N ALA A 61 4.56 -10.56 -8.14
CA ALA A 61 3.61 -11.62 -8.49
C ALA A 61 2.21 -11.39 -7.93
N THR A 62 2.10 -10.72 -6.78
CA THR A 62 0.81 -10.46 -6.13
C THR A 62 0.06 -9.23 -6.65
N LEU A 63 0.67 -8.39 -7.49
CA LEU A 63 0.07 -7.13 -7.95
C LEU A 63 -1.21 -7.32 -8.80
N ALA A 64 -1.37 -8.48 -9.44
CA ALA A 64 -2.49 -8.74 -10.36
C ALA A 64 -3.81 -9.17 -9.70
N GLY A 65 -3.87 -9.24 -8.36
CA GLY A 65 -5.08 -9.68 -7.66
C GLY A 65 -4.83 -10.39 -6.32
N GLY A 66 -3.58 -10.42 -5.86
CA GLY A 66 -3.20 -11.06 -4.62
C GLY A 66 -3.10 -12.58 -4.73
N TYR A 67 -2.37 -13.18 -3.79
CA TYR A 67 -2.32 -14.63 -3.59
C TYR A 67 -3.01 -14.98 -2.29
N SER A 68 -3.61 -16.18 -2.22
CA SER A 68 -3.94 -16.78 -0.93
C SER A 68 -2.66 -16.97 -0.12
N GLU A 69 -2.78 -17.05 1.21
CA GLU A 69 -1.63 -17.27 2.08
C GLU A 69 -0.85 -18.54 1.68
N GLN A 70 -1.57 -19.61 1.35
CA GLN A 70 -0.97 -20.87 0.90
C GLN A 70 -0.22 -20.72 -0.43
N LYS A 71 -0.80 -20.03 -1.44
CA LYS A 71 -0.12 -19.79 -2.73
C LYS A 71 1.10 -18.90 -2.53
N ARG A 72 0.99 -17.87 -1.67
CA ARG A 72 2.10 -16.97 -1.34
C ARG A 72 3.28 -17.72 -0.73
N GLU A 73 3.03 -18.62 0.23
CA GLU A 73 4.08 -19.41 0.86
C GLU A 73 4.73 -20.39 -0.12
N ALA A 74 3.92 -21.09 -0.94
CA ALA A 74 4.44 -22.00 -1.96
C ALA A 74 5.32 -21.27 -3.00
N VAL A 75 4.86 -20.12 -3.51
CA VAL A 75 5.63 -19.33 -4.48
C VAL A 75 6.88 -18.74 -3.85
N ARG A 76 6.84 -18.28 -2.59
CA ARG A 76 8.04 -17.83 -1.85
C ARG A 76 9.10 -18.91 -1.82
N ALA A 77 8.72 -20.14 -1.45
CA ALA A 77 9.66 -21.25 -1.35
C ALA A 77 10.33 -21.59 -2.71
N LEU A 78 9.61 -21.42 -3.82
CA LEU A 78 10.16 -21.64 -5.17
C LEU A 78 11.10 -20.50 -5.62
N LEU A 79 10.85 -19.28 -5.16
CA LEU A 79 11.67 -18.11 -5.49
C LEU A 79 12.97 -18.03 -4.68
N GLU A 80 13.06 -18.77 -3.57
CA GLU A 80 14.18 -18.68 -2.64
C GLU A 80 15.51 -19.01 -3.30
N GLY A 81 16.46 -18.08 -3.22
CA GLY A 81 17.80 -18.22 -3.81
C GLY A 81 17.88 -17.97 -5.32
N LEU A 82 16.76 -17.68 -5.99
CA LEU A 82 16.77 -17.29 -7.40
C LEU A 82 17.26 -15.85 -7.57
N ASP A 83 17.94 -15.60 -8.69
CA ASP A 83 18.16 -14.24 -9.16
C ASP A 83 16.89 -13.67 -9.81
N VAL A 84 16.95 -12.40 -10.19
CA VAL A 84 15.82 -11.69 -10.80
C VAL A 84 15.35 -12.35 -12.10
N GLU A 85 16.27 -12.81 -12.95
CA GLU A 85 15.88 -13.35 -14.27
C GLU A 85 15.21 -14.71 -14.12
N ALA A 86 15.84 -15.60 -13.34
CA ALA A 86 15.29 -16.92 -13.06
C ALA A 86 13.95 -16.83 -12.32
N GLY A 87 13.83 -15.89 -11.39
CA GLY A 87 12.58 -15.60 -10.69
C GLY A 87 11.48 -15.11 -11.62
N LEU A 88 11.78 -14.18 -12.53
CA LEU A 88 10.79 -13.69 -13.51
C LEU A 88 10.34 -14.79 -14.47
N ASP A 89 11.25 -15.66 -14.92
CA ASP A 89 10.91 -16.81 -15.75
C ASP A 89 9.95 -17.76 -15.03
N LEU A 90 10.23 -18.09 -13.77
CA LEU A 90 9.33 -18.90 -12.96
C LEU A 90 7.95 -18.25 -12.80
N LEU A 91 7.90 -16.94 -12.54
CA LEU A 91 6.62 -16.23 -12.39
C LEU A 91 5.81 -16.19 -13.68
N ILE A 92 6.46 -16.09 -14.85
CA ILE A 92 5.80 -16.20 -16.15
C ILE A 92 5.19 -17.58 -16.31
N GLU A 93 5.96 -18.64 -16.06
CA GLU A 93 5.50 -20.03 -16.18
C GLU A 93 4.30 -20.29 -15.27
N LEU A 94 4.37 -19.87 -14.00
CA LEU A 94 3.28 -20.02 -13.04
C LEU A 94 2.03 -19.26 -13.48
N ALA A 95 2.17 -17.99 -13.87
CA ALA A 95 1.03 -17.17 -14.27
C ALA A 95 0.37 -17.65 -15.57
N GLN A 96 1.16 -18.19 -16.51
CA GLN A 96 0.63 -18.82 -17.73
C GLN A 96 -0.08 -20.14 -17.43
N ALA A 97 0.48 -20.98 -16.53
CA ALA A 97 -0.14 -22.23 -16.11
C ALA A 97 -1.49 -22.01 -15.41
N ASP A 98 -1.59 -20.92 -14.63
CA ASP A 98 -2.83 -20.52 -13.96
C ASP A 98 -3.82 -19.78 -14.88
N GLY A 99 -3.42 -19.47 -16.13
CA GLY A 99 -4.23 -18.70 -17.08
C GLY A 99 -4.38 -17.21 -16.73
N GLU A 100 -3.59 -16.73 -15.77
CA GLU A 100 -3.53 -15.32 -15.34
C GLU A 100 -2.76 -14.45 -16.35
N LEU A 101 -1.85 -15.06 -17.13
CA LEU A 101 -1.02 -14.38 -18.11
C LEU A 101 -1.17 -15.01 -19.50
N PRO A 102 -1.48 -14.23 -20.56
CA PRO A 102 -1.47 -14.71 -21.93
C PRO A 102 -0.09 -15.22 -22.38
N ALA A 103 -0.08 -16.21 -23.28
CA ALA A 103 1.14 -16.84 -23.78
C ALA A 103 2.04 -15.90 -24.63
N ASP A 104 1.50 -14.79 -25.13
CA ASP A 104 2.21 -13.78 -25.90
C ASP A 104 2.86 -12.69 -25.04
N VAL A 105 2.61 -12.68 -23.72
CA VAL A 105 3.34 -11.80 -22.80
C VAL A 105 4.77 -12.30 -22.67
N GLY A 106 5.69 -11.55 -23.25
CA GLY A 106 7.11 -11.86 -23.26
C GLY A 106 7.86 -11.40 -22.00
N ARG A 107 9.04 -12.00 -21.80
CA ARG A 107 9.99 -11.68 -20.73
C ARG A 107 10.33 -10.19 -20.61
N SER A 108 10.46 -9.47 -21.73
CA SER A 108 10.80 -8.05 -21.74
C SER A 108 9.75 -7.17 -21.06
N TRP A 109 8.46 -7.43 -21.34
CA TRP A 109 7.36 -6.72 -20.70
C TRP A 109 7.33 -6.98 -19.19
N MET A 110 7.50 -8.24 -18.78
CA MET A 110 7.56 -8.63 -17.37
C MET A 110 8.73 -7.94 -16.65
N ARG A 111 9.89 -7.88 -17.29
CA ARG A 111 11.07 -7.20 -16.76
C ARG A 111 10.83 -5.70 -16.57
N GLU A 112 10.29 -5.00 -17.56
CA GLU A 112 10.01 -3.56 -17.45
C GLU A 112 9.06 -3.26 -16.28
N ARG A 113 8.01 -4.08 -16.13
CA ARG A 113 7.03 -3.96 -15.04
C ARG A 113 7.64 -4.27 -13.68
N PHE A 114 8.46 -5.33 -13.61
CA PHE A 114 9.22 -5.65 -12.40
C PHE A 114 10.18 -4.54 -12.01
N ASP A 115 10.90 -3.95 -12.96
CA ASP A 115 11.83 -2.86 -12.69
C ASP A 115 11.13 -1.60 -12.15
N LEU A 116 9.90 -1.34 -12.59
CA LEU A 116 9.07 -0.29 -11.99
C LEU A 116 8.68 -0.64 -10.55
N HIS A 117 8.15 -1.85 -10.31
CA HIS A 117 7.80 -2.33 -8.98
C HIS A 117 8.99 -2.25 -8.02
N ARG A 118 10.13 -2.81 -8.43
CA ARG A 118 11.38 -2.82 -7.65
C ARG A 118 11.82 -1.43 -7.22
N ARG A 119 11.77 -0.44 -8.12
CA ARG A 119 12.15 0.94 -7.79
C ARG A 119 11.24 1.53 -6.72
N THR A 120 9.93 1.35 -6.86
CA THR A 120 8.95 1.83 -5.88
C THR A 120 9.11 1.13 -4.54
N SER A 121 9.20 -0.21 -4.52
CA SER A 121 9.32 -0.97 -3.28
C SER A 121 10.63 -0.68 -2.55
N ILE A 122 11.77 -0.55 -3.25
CA ILE A 122 13.01 -0.13 -2.60
C ILE A 122 12.86 1.27 -1.98
N ALA A 123 12.26 2.23 -2.69
CA ALA A 123 12.07 3.58 -2.18
C ALA A 123 11.18 3.61 -0.93
N VAL A 124 10.10 2.81 -0.93
CA VAL A 124 9.21 2.67 0.23
C VAL A 124 9.91 1.97 1.39
N GLU A 125 10.55 0.82 1.18
CA GLU A 125 11.15 0.02 2.26
C GLU A 125 12.36 0.71 2.93
N THR A 126 13.14 1.45 2.14
CA THR A 126 14.30 2.20 2.65
C THR A 126 13.95 3.56 3.24
N TYR A 127 12.69 3.99 3.14
CA TYR A 127 12.22 5.21 3.78
C TYR A 127 12.17 5.06 5.30
N VAL A 128 12.47 6.14 6.02
CA VAL A 128 12.34 6.21 7.49
C VAL A 128 11.38 7.35 7.81
N PRO A 129 10.10 7.04 8.10
CA PRO A 129 9.10 8.07 8.36
C PRO A 129 9.42 8.86 9.62
N ARG A 130 9.21 10.17 9.54
CA ARG A 130 9.28 11.08 10.69
C ARG A 130 7.88 11.45 11.16
N PRO A 131 7.70 11.82 12.44
CA PRO A 131 6.39 12.23 12.95
C PRO A 131 5.77 13.37 12.16
N TYR A 132 4.44 13.34 12.09
CA TYR A 132 3.56 14.32 11.44
C TYR A 132 2.56 14.86 12.45
N GLY A 133 2.43 16.19 12.56
CA GLY A 133 1.55 16.83 13.55
C GLY A 133 0.05 16.80 13.18
N GLY A 134 -0.29 16.42 11.95
CA GLY A 134 -1.67 16.33 11.47
C GLY A 134 -2.43 15.08 11.90
N SER A 135 -3.72 15.06 11.56
CA SER A 135 -4.55 13.84 11.65
C SER A 135 -4.34 12.98 10.41
N VAL A 136 -4.36 11.67 10.60
CA VAL A 136 -4.36 10.68 9.53
C VAL A 136 -5.61 9.81 9.66
N ILE A 137 -6.39 9.73 8.59
CA ILE A 137 -7.44 8.72 8.44
C ILE A 137 -6.78 7.46 7.92
N LEU A 138 -6.97 6.34 8.60
CA LEU A 138 -6.37 5.06 8.21
C LEU A 138 -7.48 4.06 7.93
N VAL A 139 -7.65 3.67 6.67
CA VAL A 139 -8.62 2.65 6.27
C VAL A 139 -7.89 1.31 6.16
N ARG A 140 -8.40 0.26 6.80
CA ARG A 140 -7.78 -1.07 6.85
C ARG A 140 -8.69 -2.13 6.28
N ALA A 141 -8.16 -2.98 5.41
CA ALA A 141 -8.80 -4.24 5.09
C ALA A 141 -8.56 -5.23 6.24
N ASP A 142 -9.57 -5.99 6.66
CA ASP A 142 -9.42 -6.94 7.77
C ASP A 142 -8.49 -8.10 7.42
N ALA A 143 -8.48 -8.55 6.17
CA ALA A 143 -7.54 -9.58 5.71
C ALA A 143 -6.08 -9.11 5.65
N SER A 144 -5.81 -7.81 5.79
CA SER A 144 -4.45 -7.24 5.84
C SER A 144 -3.89 -7.18 7.26
N LEU A 145 -4.69 -7.49 8.28
CA LEU A 145 -4.27 -7.54 9.67
C LEU A 145 -4.15 -8.98 10.15
N ALA A 146 -3.31 -9.20 11.17
CA ALA A 146 -3.29 -10.48 11.86
C ALA A 146 -4.66 -10.77 12.48
N ALA A 147 -5.07 -12.05 12.47
CA ALA A 147 -6.35 -12.46 13.05
C ALA A 147 -6.46 -12.00 14.51
N GLY A 148 -7.48 -11.18 14.81
CA GLY A 148 -7.70 -10.63 16.15
C GLY A 148 -6.79 -9.44 16.53
N ALA A 149 -6.13 -8.80 15.57
CA ALA A 149 -5.32 -7.60 15.83
C ALA A 149 -6.14 -6.50 16.52
N ALA A 150 -5.70 -6.10 17.71
CA ALA A 150 -6.31 -4.99 18.46
C ALA A 150 -5.79 -3.61 18.00
N ASP A 151 -4.55 -3.55 17.49
CA ASP A 151 -3.96 -2.33 16.96
C ASP A 151 -4.23 -2.20 15.45
N LEU A 152 -5.25 -1.41 15.11
CA LEU A 152 -5.58 -1.08 13.72
C LEU A 152 -4.58 -0.11 13.08
N ALA A 153 -3.82 0.63 13.89
CA ALA A 153 -2.81 1.56 13.40
C ALA A 153 -1.58 0.82 12.84
N ALA A 154 -1.31 -0.41 13.30
CA ALA A 154 -0.22 -1.27 12.82
C ALA A 154 1.13 -0.52 12.75
N GLY A 155 1.45 0.21 13.81
CA GLY A 155 2.68 1.01 13.94
C GLY A 155 2.57 2.49 13.56
N TRP A 156 1.58 2.88 12.74
CA TRP A 156 1.39 4.29 12.34
C TRP A 156 1.01 5.21 13.51
N GLY A 157 0.47 4.67 14.60
CA GLY A 157 0.10 5.42 15.81
C GLY A 157 1.26 6.15 16.50
N SER A 158 2.50 5.72 16.26
CA SER A 158 3.70 6.40 16.77
C SER A 158 4.11 7.64 15.96
N LEU A 159 3.56 7.79 14.76
CA LEU A 159 3.99 8.77 13.76
C LEU A 159 2.98 9.89 13.54
N ALA A 160 1.71 9.70 13.88
CA ALA A 160 0.67 10.71 13.72
C ALA A 160 -0.54 10.41 14.61
N ARG A 161 -1.46 11.37 14.73
CA ARG A 161 -2.79 11.12 15.31
C ARG A 161 -3.63 10.33 14.33
N ILE A 162 -3.88 9.05 14.63
CA ILE A 162 -4.60 8.14 13.75
C ILE A 162 -6.09 8.08 14.10
N ASP A 163 -6.92 8.20 13.08
CA ASP A 163 -8.34 7.83 13.07
C ASP A 163 -8.51 6.58 12.20
N ALA A 164 -8.51 5.40 12.83
CA ALA A 164 -8.46 4.11 12.13
C ALA A 164 -9.84 3.48 11.93
N HIS A 165 -10.09 2.98 10.73
CA HIS A 165 -11.34 2.39 10.29
C HIS A 165 -11.09 1.03 9.65
N LEU A 166 -11.60 -0.03 10.28
CA LEU A 166 -11.56 -1.38 9.73
C LEU A 166 -12.72 -1.58 8.76
N VAL A 167 -12.45 -2.20 7.61
CA VAL A 167 -13.44 -2.60 6.61
C VAL A 167 -13.56 -4.12 6.60
N PRO A 168 -14.59 -4.70 7.24
CA PRO A 168 -14.74 -6.14 7.35
C PRO A 168 -15.04 -6.84 6.02
N GLY A 169 -14.51 -8.04 5.86
CA GLY A 169 -14.64 -8.86 4.65
C GLY A 169 -13.96 -8.23 3.43
N ALA A 170 -12.92 -7.43 3.64
CA ALA A 170 -12.15 -6.82 2.56
C ALA A 170 -10.72 -7.34 2.58
N ASN A 171 -10.14 -7.47 1.39
CA ASN A 171 -8.70 -7.60 1.22
C ASN A 171 -8.11 -6.31 0.65
N HIS A 172 -6.79 -6.28 0.56
CA HIS A 172 -6.01 -5.16 0.05
C HIS A 172 -6.53 -4.58 -1.27
N PHE A 173 -6.99 -5.44 -2.18
CA PHE A 173 -7.47 -5.06 -3.52
C PHE A 173 -8.97 -4.76 -3.54
N SER A 174 -9.78 -5.59 -2.88
CA SER A 174 -11.23 -5.42 -2.87
C SER A 174 -11.65 -4.12 -2.17
N LEU A 175 -10.79 -3.56 -1.31
CA LEU A 175 -11.04 -2.28 -0.63
C LEU A 175 -11.42 -1.15 -1.62
N LEU A 176 -10.86 -1.15 -2.82
CA LEU A 176 -11.10 -0.14 -3.85
C LEU A 176 -12.12 -0.58 -4.91
N GLN A 177 -12.83 -1.68 -4.69
CA GLN A 177 -13.77 -2.24 -5.66
C GLN A 177 -15.18 -2.36 -5.07
N PRO A 178 -16.24 -2.09 -5.86
CA PRO A 178 -17.60 -2.42 -5.46
C PRO A 178 -17.76 -3.94 -5.23
N PRO A 179 -18.62 -4.36 -4.28
CA PRO A 179 -19.47 -3.52 -3.42
C PRO A 179 -18.75 -3.04 -2.14
N VAL A 180 -17.50 -3.43 -1.91
CA VAL A 180 -16.78 -3.11 -0.67
C VAL A 180 -16.54 -1.61 -0.56
N LEU A 181 -16.10 -0.96 -1.64
CA LEU A 181 -15.87 0.49 -1.71
C LEU A 181 -17.10 1.30 -1.27
N ASP A 182 -18.28 0.91 -1.74
CA ASP A 182 -19.53 1.61 -1.47
C ASP A 182 -19.88 1.63 0.03
N ARG A 183 -19.42 0.63 0.79
CA ARG A 183 -19.72 0.51 2.22
C ARG A 183 -18.90 1.46 3.09
N TRP A 184 -17.71 1.87 2.65
CA TRP A 184 -16.81 2.70 3.46
C TRP A 184 -16.61 4.11 2.90
N VAL A 185 -17.01 4.37 1.64
CA VAL A 185 -16.89 5.72 1.06
C VAL A 185 -17.69 6.77 1.82
N GLU A 186 -18.86 6.42 2.36
CA GLU A 186 -19.67 7.34 3.19
C GLU A 186 -18.98 7.69 4.51
N HIS A 187 -18.19 6.75 5.04
CA HIS A 187 -17.36 6.99 6.21
C HIS A 187 -16.24 8.00 5.89
N LEU A 188 -15.55 7.81 4.75
CA LEU A 188 -14.55 8.77 4.28
C LEU A 188 -15.15 10.17 4.11
N LYS A 189 -16.32 10.28 3.45
CA LYS A 189 -17.03 11.56 3.29
C LYS A 189 -17.34 12.23 4.63
N SER A 190 -17.79 11.46 5.62
CA SER A 190 -18.10 11.96 6.96
C SER A 190 -16.84 12.47 7.68
N SER A 191 -15.73 11.72 7.61
CA SER A 191 -14.44 12.15 8.19
C SER A 191 -13.88 13.40 7.49
N LEU A 192 -14.06 13.53 6.17
CA LEU A 192 -13.67 14.72 5.40
C LEU A 192 -14.49 15.95 5.82
N ALA A 193 -15.82 15.84 5.91
CA ALA A 193 -16.68 16.95 6.34
C ALA A 193 -16.35 17.43 7.76
N ALA A 194 -15.98 16.51 8.67
CA ALA A 194 -15.56 16.85 10.02
C ALA A 194 -14.21 17.59 10.08
N PHE A 195 -13.37 17.46 9.05
CA PHE A 195 -12.11 18.21 8.92
C PHE A 195 -12.37 19.61 8.36
N GLU A 196 -13.20 19.72 7.32
CA GLU A 196 -13.57 21.01 6.72
C GLU A 196 -14.29 21.93 7.71
N GLY A 197 -15.17 21.39 8.57
CA GLY A 197 -15.86 22.17 9.60
C GLY A 197 -15.00 22.60 10.80
N LYS A 198 -13.73 22.18 10.86
CA LYS A 198 -12.77 22.54 11.93
C LYS A 198 -11.66 23.49 11.45
N SER A 199 -11.61 23.79 10.15
CA SER A 199 -10.63 24.67 9.51
C SER A 199 -11.11 26.12 9.48
#